data_AF-A0A1J5RGC1-F1
#
_entry.id   AF-A0A1J5RGC1-F1
#
_cell.length_a   1.000
_cell.length_b   1.000
_cell.length_c   1.000
_cell.angle_alpha   90.00
_cell.angle_beta   90.00
_cell.angle_gamma   90.00
#
_symmetry.space_group_name_H-M   'P 1'
#
loop_
_entity.id
_entity.type
_entity.pdbx_description
1 polymer ?
#
loop_
_entity_poly.entity_id
_entity_poly.type
_entity_poly.pdbx_seq_one_letter_code
_entity_poly.pdbx_strand_id
1 'polypeptide(L)'
;MATRRRTGGRFEGPCQNCEHKPTCVPYGELDLYLFGRRGFQREQALTAMDVALDGVVAAFTQSLRALEAAGSFERADLGIALAALVDFCITGVYTNGLVSDQAQFRQNALSCGGNHAFFPYTWMCPLCVASQRANVEAYLPGAERKTDKGVTRDYPQVRWLAKPGGRAIGDQGIQVVKSLLRATLNASGSNARLRDGGGARGEFDLTIATDMLIAFIEVKAKPMLAFPLLAELNRPITAQGTHVWEAIEIADVERLYLFLGAINDKVALTKPTPGETAIWPLNDLAEVARQPENVEKVYRNWKAQCEAYFAPGEPNHLRWHRFGCGNFAHVEPAGLRVEKRVANTKELPGLDRTDDIKKGAAQVLKYSRLKFDCTRRALRAVLLGNTHALSHHDDYVAPIINLKVLANGADPARAEWIFDAMVGLTKNTFNDPGLAEVFAFERLLDAGTPLT
;
A
#
# COMPACT_ATOMS: atom_id res chain seq x y z
N MET A 1 26.33 25.02 -7.40
CA MET A 1 25.71 25.07 -6.05
C MET A 1 26.43 24.11 -5.15
N ALA A 2 26.91 24.57 -3.99
CA ALA A 2 27.46 23.70 -2.97
C ALA A 2 26.36 22.76 -2.47
N THR A 3 26.46 21.47 -2.77
CA THR A 3 25.73 20.44 -2.04
C THR A 3 26.05 20.64 -0.57
N ARG A 4 25.08 21.10 0.23
CA ARG A 4 25.20 21.09 1.69
C ARG A 4 25.46 19.63 2.07
N ARG A 5 26.74 19.26 2.22
CA ARG A 5 27.12 18.08 2.99
C ARG A 5 26.44 18.27 4.33
N ARG A 6 25.38 17.51 4.60
CA ARG A 6 24.87 17.31 5.96
C ARG A 6 26.06 16.77 6.73
N THR A 7 26.80 17.65 7.40
CA THR A 7 27.78 17.24 8.39
C THR A 7 27.02 16.35 9.36
N GLY A 8 27.43 15.08 9.47
CA GLY A 8 26.71 14.01 10.17
C GLY A 8 26.59 14.24 11.67
N GLY A 9 25.88 15.29 12.07
CA GLY A 9 25.48 15.56 13.42
C GLY A 9 24.47 14.53 13.88
N ARG A 10 24.64 14.08 15.13
CA ARG A 10 23.65 13.28 15.85
C ARG A 10 22.30 13.99 15.74
N PHE A 11 21.23 13.24 15.50
CA PHE A 11 19.88 13.83 15.52
C PHE A 11 19.61 14.44 16.88
N GLU A 12 19.20 15.70 16.91
CA GLU A 12 18.90 16.37 18.16
C GLU A 12 17.43 16.21 18.56
N GLY A 13 16.50 16.27 17.61
CA GLY A 13 15.08 16.02 17.87
C GLY A 13 14.47 16.97 18.92
N PRO A 14 13.20 16.77 19.27
CA PRO A 14 12.49 17.71 20.12
C PRO A 14 12.88 17.57 21.60
N CYS A 15 13.60 16.51 21.95
CA CYS A 15 13.96 16.21 23.31
C CYS A 15 15.38 16.63 23.69
N GLN A 16 16.32 16.83 22.76
CA GLN A 16 17.72 17.08 23.13
C GLN A 16 17.91 18.37 23.92
N ASN A 17 17.24 19.45 23.52
CA ASN A 17 17.28 20.77 24.17
C ASN A 17 16.00 21.08 24.95
N CYS A 18 15.27 20.04 25.37
CA CYS A 18 14.07 20.22 26.17
C CYS A 18 14.46 20.52 27.63
N GLU A 19 13.97 21.62 28.20
CA GLU A 19 14.25 21.99 29.59
C GLU A 19 13.76 20.93 30.60
N HIS A 20 12.71 20.18 30.25
CA HIS A 20 12.19 19.10 31.07
C HIS A 20 12.96 17.79 30.92
N LYS A 21 13.92 17.69 30.00
CA LYS A 21 14.67 16.45 29.71
C LYS A 21 15.22 15.74 30.95
N PRO A 22 15.81 16.43 31.96
CA PRO A 22 16.38 15.77 33.14
C PRO A 22 15.35 15.00 33.99
N THR A 23 14.07 15.39 33.93
CA THR A 23 12.99 14.82 34.75
C THR A 23 11.88 14.17 33.93
N CYS A 24 12.00 14.19 32.59
CA CYS A 24 11.00 13.66 31.68
C CYS A 24 11.06 12.12 31.63
N VAL A 25 10.13 11.46 32.30
CA VAL A 25 10.00 9.99 32.28
C VAL A 25 9.91 9.43 30.85
N PRO A 26 9.10 10.01 29.93
CA PRO A 26 9.09 9.56 28.53
C PRO A 26 10.44 9.65 27.84
N TYR A 27 11.25 10.66 28.16
CA TYR A 27 12.57 10.80 27.55
C TYR A 27 13.47 9.64 27.96
N GLY A 28 13.52 9.28 29.24
CA GLY A 28 14.33 8.13 29.70
C GLY A 28 13.93 6.83 29.00
N GLU A 29 12.63 6.61 28.81
CA GLU A 29 12.15 5.43 28.09
C GLU A 29 12.49 5.46 26.59
N LEU A 30 12.28 6.59 25.93
CA LEU A 30 12.64 6.76 24.52
C LEU A 30 14.15 6.67 24.32
N ASP A 31 14.96 7.15 25.25
CA ASP A 31 16.41 7.02 25.18
C ASP A 31 16.83 5.55 25.24
N LEU A 32 16.23 4.77 26.13
CA LEU A 32 16.50 3.34 26.27
C LEU A 32 16.05 2.51 25.05
N TYR A 33 14.84 2.75 24.54
CA TYR A 33 14.22 1.86 23.55
C TYR A 33 14.21 2.39 22.11
N LEU A 34 14.50 3.66 21.90
CA LEU A 34 14.49 4.29 20.58
C LEU A 34 15.80 5.02 20.29
N PHE A 35 16.12 6.11 21.00
CA PHE A 35 17.26 6.97 20.68
C PHE A 35 18.61 6.29 20.90
N GLY A 36 18.72 5.35 21.84
CA GLY A 36 19.92 4.56 22.09
C GLY A 36 20.23 3.54 21.00
N ARG A 37 19.25 3.20 20.13
CA ARG A 37 19.46 2.21 19.07
C ARG A 37 20.34 2.79 17.97
N ARG A 38 21.37 2.04 17.56
CA ARG A 38 22.26 2.42 16.45
C ARG A 38 21.50 2.75 15.16
N GLY A 39 20.45 1.99 14.85
CA GLY A 39 19.61 2.21 13.67
C GLY A 39 18.83 3.53 13.71
N PHE A 40 18.52 4.06 14.89
CA PHE A 40 17.89 5.37 15.03
C PHE A 40 18.92 6.50 14.85
N GLN A 41 20.11 6.33 15.44
CA GLN A 41 21.17 7.35 15.43
C GLN A 41 21.87 7.51 14.07
N ARG A 42 22.05 6.42 13.33
CA ARG A 42 22.73 6.44 12.02
C ARG A 42 21.75 6.75 10.90
N GLU A 43 22.26 7.21 9.76
CA GLU A 43 21.47 7.22 8.53
C GLU A 43 21.05 5.79 8.17
N GLN A 44 19.82 5.65 7.69
CA GLN A 44 19.29 4.37 7.29
C GLN A 44 20.00 3.92 6.01
N ALA A 45 20.68 2.77 6.07
CA ALA A 45 21.17 2.13 4.86
C ALA A 45 19.96 1.63 4.07
N LEU A 46 19.77 2.17 2.86
CA LEU A 46 18.70 1.75 1.96
C LEU A 46 19.11 0.44 1.28
N THR A 47 18.18 -0.51 1.21
CA THR A 47 18.37 -1.73 0.40
C THR A 47 18.24 -1.40 -1.08
N ALA A 48 18.67 -2.32 -1.96
CA ALA A 48 18.47 -2.16 -3.41
C ALA A 48 16.98 -2.00 -3.77
N MET A 49 16.10 -2.72 -3.06
CA MET A 49 14.65 -2.61 -3.20
C MET A 49 14.15 -1.22 -2.78
N ASP A 50 14.65 -0.66 -1.68
CA ASP A 50 14.28 0.70 -1.24
C ASP A 50 14.67 1.77 -2.26
N VAL A 51 15.88 1.65 -2.84
CA VAL A 51 16.37 2.57 -3.88
C VAL A 51 15.54 2.46 -5.15
N ALA A 52 15.20 1.24 -5.58
CA ALA A 52 14.36 1.03 -6.75
C ALA A 52 12.94 1.59 -6.55
N LEU A 53 12.34 1.39 -5.36
CA LEU A 53 11.06 1.98 -4.99
C LEU A 53 11.10 3.51 -4.98
N ASP A 54 12.16 4.11 -4.43
CA ASP A 54 12.36 5.57 -4.49
C ASP A 54 12.41 6.06 -5.94
N GLY A 55 13.03 5.29 -6.85
CA GLY A 55 13.03 5.56 -8.30
C GLY A 55 11.64 5.56 -8.93
N VAL A 56 10.78 4.58 -8.60
CA VAL A 56 9.39 4.54 -9.07
C VAL A 56 8.60 5.74 -8.56
N VAL A 57 8.70 6.06 -7.26
CA VAL A 57 8.02 7.21 -6.64
C VAL A 57 8.45 8.52 -7.29
N ALA A 58 9.74 8.72 -7.52
CA ALA A 58 10.26 9.92 -8.17
C ALA A 58 9.76 10.06 -9.61
N ALA A 59 9.83 8.99 -10.41
CA ALA A 59 9.34 8.99 -11.79
C ALA A 59 7.83 9.27 -11.86
N PHE A 60 7.04 8.60 -11.03
CA PHE A 60 5.59 8.77 -11.02
C PHE A 60 5.18 10.19 -10.62
N THR A 61 5.81 10.76 -9.58
CA THR A 61 5.52 12.13 -9.14
C THR A 61 5.94 13.17 -10.18
N GLN A 62 7.06 12.96 -10.88
CA GLN A 62 7.46 13.80 -12.01
C GLN A 62 6.41 13.79 -13.12
N SER A 63 5.92 12.62 -13.50
CA SER A 63 4.86 12.47 -14.51
C SER A 63 3.53 13.09 -14.08
N LEU A 64 3.15 12.99 -12.79
CA LEU A 64 1.96 13.69 -12.28
C LEU A 64 2.07 15.21 -12.45
N ARG A 65 3.25 15.80 -12.23
CA ARG A 65 3.46 17.24 -12.48
C ARG A 65 3.33 17.58 -13.96
N ALA A 66 3.83 16.73 -14.85
CA ALA A 66 3.68 16.92 -16.29
C ALA A 66 2.19 16.86 -16.70
N LEU A 67 1.42 15.93 -16.13
CA LEU A 67 -0.02 15.83 -16.35
C LEU A 67 -0.78 17.05 -15.76
N GLU A 68 -0.38 17.53 -14.58
CA GLU A 68 -0.94 18.75 -13.96
C GLU A 68 -0.71 19.96 -14.86
N ALA A 69 0.53 20.16 -15.33
CA ALA A 69 0.89 21.26 -16.22
C ALA A 69 0.16 21.19 -17.57
N ALA A 70 -0.17 19.99 -18.05
CA ALA A 70 -0.96 19.77 -19.26
C ALA A 70 -2.48 19.89 -19.05
N GLY A 71 -2.95 20.02 -17.81
CA GLY A 71 -4.39 20.04 -17.48
C GLY A 71 -5.08 18.67 -17.55
N SER A 72 -4.33 17.57 -17.64
CA SER A 72 -4.86 16.19 -17.68
C SER A 72 -4.97 15.55 -16.29
N PHE A 73 -4.54 16.25 -15.24
CA PHE A 73 -4.61 15.81 -13.85
C PHE A 73 -5.00 16.98 -12.94
N GLU A 74 -5.96 16.73 -12.04
CA GLU A 74 -6.43 17.71 -11.07
C GLU A 74 -5.73 17.52 -9.72
N ARG A 75 -5.21 18.60 -9.13
CA ARG A 75 -4.55 18.56 -7.81
C ARG A 75 -5.42 17.96 -6.71
N ALA A 76 -6.74 18.12 -6.80
CA ALA A 76 -7.70 17.54 -5.86
C ALA A 76 -7.65 16.00 -5.83
N ASP A 77 -7.20 15.36 -6.91
CA ASP A 77 -7.05 13.91 -7.03
C ASP A 77 -5.69 13.39 -6.56
N LEU A 78 -4.83 14.23 -5.98
CA LEU A 78 -3.51 13.80 -5.52
C LEU A 78 -3.58 12.63 -4.54
N GLY A 79 -4.52 12.63 -3.60
CA GLY A 79 -4.71 11.51 -2.67
C GLY A 79 -5.00 10.18 -3.39
N ILE A 80 -5.81 10.21 -4.43
CA ILE A 80 -6.16 9.07 -5.29
C ILE A 80 -4.93 8.61 -6.10
N ALA A 81 -4.21 9.55 -6.71
CA ALA A 81 -3.01 9.24 -7.48
C ALA A 81 -1.87 8.65 -6.63
N LEU A 82 -1.69 9.13 -5.39
CA LEU A 82 -0.71 8.58 -4.47
C LEU A 82 -1.11 7.19 -3.95
N ALA A 83 -2.40 6.93 -3.71
CA ALA A 83 -2.89 5.59 -3.41
C ALA A 83 -2.64 4.63 -4.59
N ALA A 84 -2.87 5.09 -5.83
CA ALA A 84 -2.55 4.35 -7.05
C ALA A 84 -1.05 4.05 -7.18
N LEU A 85 -0.18 5.01 -6.88
CA LEU A 85 1.27 4.83 -6.84
C LEU A 85 1.67 3.77 -5.81
N VAL A 86 1.10 3.80 -4.61
CA VAL A 86 1.39 2.78 -3.59
C VAL A 86 1.00 1.39 -4.08
N ASP A 87 -0.19 1.22 -4.65
CA ASP A 87 -0.65 -0.05 -5.20
C ASP A 87 0.20 -0.52 -6.41
N PHE A 88 0.68 0.42 -7.23
CA PHE A 88 1.61 0.17 -8.34
C PHE A 88 2.97 -0.35 -7.85
N CYS A 89 3.54 0.29 -6.84
CA CYS A 89 4.77 -0.16 -6.20
C CYS A 89 4.59 -1.52 -5.49
N ILE A 90 3.49 -1.74 -4.78
CA ILE A 90 3.17 -3.02 -4.14
C ILE A 90 3.05 -4.13 -5.20
N THR A 91 2.42 -3.83 -6.34
CA THR A 91 2.35 -4.76 -7.49
C THR A 91 3.74 -5.14 -7.97
N GLY A 92 4.66 -4.18 -8.08
CA GLY A 92 6.06 -4.45 -8.42
C GLY A 92 6.73 -5.39 -7.44
N VAL A 93 6.59 -5.14 -6.13
CA VAL A 93 7.15 -6.01 -5.08
C VAL A 93 6.53 -7.41 -5.11
N TYR A 94 5.23 -7.54 -5.39
CA TYR A 94 4.58 -8.84 -5.51
C TYR A 94 5.06 -9.60 -6.75
N THR A 95 5.18 -8.89 -7.87
CA THR A 95 5.66 -9.42 -9.15
C THR A 95 7.12 -9.88 -9.05
N ASN A 96 7.96 -9.15 -8.32
CA ASN A 96 9.33 -9.58 -8.00
C ASN A 96 9.35 -10.97 -7.34
N GLY A 97 8.43 -11.21 -6.40
CA GLY A 97 8.30 -12.50 -5.71
C GLY A 97 7.90 -13.67 -6.61
N LEU A 98 7.44 -13.42 -7.84
CA LEU A 98 7.08 -14.46 -8.81
C LEU A 98 8.29 -15.03 -9.55
N VAL A 99 9.45 -14.37 -9.49
CA VAL A 99 10.62 -14.73 -10.30
C VAL A 99 11.77 -15.25 -9.42
N SER A 100 12.42 -16.32 -9.86
CA SER A 100 13.61 -16.89 -9.22
C SER A 100 14.87 -16.11 -9.57
N ASP A 101 15.98 -16.38 -8.86
CA ASP A 101 17.28 -15.75 -9.19
C ASP A 101 17.80 -16.16 -10.58
N GLN A 102 17.22 -17.22 -11.16
CA GLN A 102 17.49 -17.70 -12.51
C GLN A 102 16.50 -17.15 -13.55
N ALA A 103 15.76 -16.09 -13.21
CA ALA A 103 14.76 -15.45 -14.06
C ALA A 103 13.61 -16.39 -14.50
N GLN A 104 13.25 -17.38 -13.69
CA GLN A 104 12.14 -18.31 -13.96
C GLN A 104 10.93 -18.00 -13.08
N PHE A 105 9.72 -18.25 -13.59
CA PHE A 105 8.52 -18.14 -12.76
C PHE A 105 8.49 -19.22 -11.68
N ARG A 106 8.14 -18.83 -10.45
CA ARG A 106 8.03 -19.73 -9.28
C ARG A 106 6.64 -20.35 -9.12
N GLN A 107 5.68 -19.93 -9.94
CA GLN A 107 4.28 -20.31 -9.84
C GLN A 107 3.69 -20.59 -11.22
N ASN A 108 2.65 -21.41 -11.25
CA ASN A 108 1.86 -21.64 -12.46
C ASN A 108 1.04 -20.38 -12.79
N ALA A 109 0.90 -20.10 -14.07
CA ALA A 109 0.01 -19.07 -14.57
C ALA A 109 -1.37 -19.66 -14.89
N LEU A 110 -2.38 -18.80 -14.86
CA LEU A 110 -3.72 -19.08 -15.34
C LEU A 110 -3.81 -18.78 -16.84
N SER A 111 -3.88 -19.83 -17.65
CA SER A 111 -4.12 -19.74 -19.08
C SER A 111 -5.62 -19.48 -19.36
N CYS A 112 -5.92 -18.46 -20.17
CA CYS A 112 -7.29 -18.04 -20.50
C CYS A 112 -7.46 -17.80 -22.00
N GLY A 113 -7.41 -18.88 -22.80
CA GLY A 113 -7.57 -18.83 -24.26
C GLY A 113 -6.55 -17.96 -25.01
N GLY A 114 -6.55 -18.07 -26.33
CA GLY A 114 -5.62 -17.31 -27.19
C GLY A 114 -4.17 -17.61 -26.83
N ASN A 115 -3.37 -16.58 -26.58
CA ASN A 115 -1.98 -16.69 -26.16
C ASN A 115 -1.71 -15.97 -24.82
N HIS A 116 -2.72 -15.83 -23.97
CA HIS A 116 -2.61 -15.08 -22.71
C HIS A 116 -2.60 -15.98 -21.47
N ALA A 117 -1.55 -15.83 -20.66
CA ALA A 117 -1.45 -16.41 -19.32
C ALA A 117 -1.33 -15.31 -18.25
N PHE A 118 -2.05 -15.46 -17.14
CA PHE A 118 -2.11 -14.47 -16.07
C PHE A 118 -1.56 -15.01 -14.76
N PHE A 119 -0.97 -14.14 -13.96
CA PHE A 119 -0.65 -14.38 -12.56
C PHE A 119 -1.64 -13.59 -11.70
N PRO A 120 -2.83 -14.14 -11.39
CA PRO A 120 -3.89 -13.39 -10.75
C PRO A 120 -3.66 -13.22 -9.25
N TYR A 121 -4.16 -12.11 -8.71
CA TYR A 121 -4.11 -11.80 -7.28
C TYR A 121 -5.43 -12.04 -6.53
N THR A 122 -6.53 -12.19 -7.27
CA THR A 122 -7.86 -12.55 -6.76
C THR A 122 -8.31 -13.86 -7.40
N TRP A 123 -9.31 -14.53 -6.83
CA TRP A 123 -9.82 -15.80 -7.37
C TRP A 123 -10.78 -15.61 -8.56
N MET A 124 -10.43 -14.67 -9.46
CA MET A 124 -11.17 -14.37 -10.69
C MET A 124 -10.17 -14.12 -11.83
N CYS A 125 -10.51 -14.57 -13.04
CA CYS A 125 -9.71 -14.37 -14.24
C CYS A 125 -9.76 -12.88 -14.63
N PRO A 126 -8.61 -12.18 -14.67
CA PRO A 126 -8.60 -10.76 -14.96
C PRO A 126 -9.23 -10.42 -16.32
N LEU A 127 -8.89 -11.16 -17.37
CA LEU A 127 -9.42 -10.90 -18.72
C LEU A 127 -10.92 -11.13 -18.82
N CYS A 128 -11.44 -12.22 -18.24
CA CYS A 128 -12.87 -12.51 -18.25
C CYS A 128 -13.69 -11.46 -17.50
N VAL A 129 -13.18 -10.98 -16.36
CA VAL A 129 -13.81 -9.89 -15.58
C VAL A 129 -13.86 -8.61 -16.40
N ALA A 130 -12.72 -8.19 -16.99
CA ALA A 130 -12.65 -6.99 -17.82
C ALA A 130 -13.53 -7.10 -19.08
N SER A 131 -13.65 -8.30 -19.64
CA SER A 131 -14.52 -8.61 -20.78
C SER A 131 -15.99 -8.81 -20.41
N GLN A 132 -16.37 -8.56 -19.15
CA GLN A 132 -17.74 -8.67 -18.65
C GLN A 132 -18.38 -10.06 -18.86
N ARG A 133 -17.58 -11.12 -18.85
CA ARG A 133 -18.11 -12.49 -18.84
C ARG A 133 -18.86 -12.76 -17.54
N ALA A 134 -19.72 -13.78 -17.54
CA ALA A 134 -20.47 -14.14 -16.35
C ALA A 134 -19.51 -14.49 -15.20
N ASN A 135 -19.84 -14.10 -13.95
CA ASN A 135 -18.96 -14.32 -12.80
C ASN A 135 -18.55 -15.79 -12.62
N VAL A 136 -19.45 -16.72 -12.94
CA VAL A 136 -19.16 -18.16 -12.88
C VAL A 136 -18.11 -18.60 -13.90
N GLU A 137 -18.10 -18.00 -15.09
CA GLU A 137 -17.12 -18.26 -16.14
C GLU A 137 -15.77 -17.64 -15.81
N ALA A 138 -15.78 -16.47 -15.15
CA ALA A 138 -14.58 -15.79 -14.69
C ALA A 138 -13.93 -16.45 -13.46
N TYR A 139 -14.64 -17.32 -12.74
CA TYR A 139 -14.13 -17.94 -11.51
C TYR A 139 -13.01 -18.95 -11.79
N LEU A 140 -11.96 -18.95 -10.96
CA LEU A 140 -10.79 -19.79 -11.20
C LEU A 140 -11.02 -21.26 -10.80
N PRO A 141 -10.46 -22.22 -11.56
CA PRO A 141 -10.66 -23.64 -11.31
C PRO A 141 -9.86 -24.13 -10.09
N GLY A 142 -10.28 -25.27 -9.54
CA GLY A 142 -9.61 -25.94 -8.42
C GLY A 142 -9.95 -25.41 -7.03
N ALA A 143 -11.00 -24.60 -6.89
CA ALA A 143 -11.53 -24.23 -5.58
C ALA A 143 -12.02 -25.46 -4.80
N GLU A 144 -11.80 -25.46 -3.49
CA GLU A 144 -12.23 -26.54 -2.60
C GLU A 144 -13.68 -26.30 -2.16
N ARG A 145 -14.58 -27.25 -2.48
CA ARG A 145 -15.98 -27.17 -2.05
C ARG A 145 -16.15 -27.69 -0.63
N LYS A 146 -16.82 -26.92 0.23
CA LYS A 146 -17.20 -27.34 1.59
C LYS A 146 -18.65 -26.98 1.85
N THR A 147 -19.35 -27.85 2.56
CA THR A 147 -20.68 -27.59 3.09
C THR A 147 -20.59 -27.53 4.60
N ASP A 148 -20.94 -26.38 5.17
CA ASP A 148 -21.01 -26.18 6.62
C ASP A 148 -22.34 -25.51 6.98
N LYS A 149 -23.04 -26.06 7.97
CA LYS A 149 -24.36 -25.58 8.44
C LYS A 149 -25.36 -25.30 7.31
N GLY A 150 -25.41 -26.19 6.31
CA GLY A 150 -26.33 -26.08 5.17
C GLY A 150 -25.93 -25.06 4.11
N VAL A 151 -24.76 -24.42 4.22
CA VAL A 151 -24.24 -23.50 3.20
C VAL A 151 -23.06 -24.15 2.49
N THR A 152 -23.22 -24.37 1.17
CA THR A 152 -22.14 -24.84 0.31
C THR A 152 -21.33 -23.66 -0.23
N ARG A 153 -20.01 -23.73 -0.08
CA ARG A 153 -19.08 -22.69 -0.53
C ARG A 153 -17.88 -23.28 -1.26
N ASP A 154 -17.41 -22.57 -2.27
CA ASP A 154 -16.15 -22.84 -2.95
C ASP A 154 -15.05 -21.93 -2.37
N TYR A 155 -13.96 -22.52 -1.86
CA TYR A 155 -12.84 -21.83 -1.24
C TYR A 155 -11.61 -21.77 -2.18
N PRO A 156 -11.05 -20.58 -2.43
CA PRO A 156 -9.80 -20.39 -3.18
C PRO A 156 -8.63 -21.23 -2.66
N GLN A 157 -7.85 -21.82 -3.58
CA GLN A 157 -6.52 -22.37 -3.26
C GLN A 157 -5.49 -21.24 -3.29
N VAL A 158 -5.45 -20.42 -2.24
CA VAL A 158 -4.65 -19.17 -2.19
C VAL A 158 -3.18 -19.31 -2.59
N ARG A 159 -2.59 -20.50 -2.46
CA ARG A 159 -1.22 -20.83 -2.90
C ARG A 159 -1.00 -20.77 -4.42
N TRP A 160 -2.08 -20.76 -5.21
CA TRP A 160 -2.03 -20.62 -6.67
C TRP A 160 -2.17 -19.16 -7.13
N LEU A 161 -2.51 -18.24 -6.22
CA LEU A 161 -2.51 -16.82 -6.55
C LEU A 161 -1.09 -16.27 -6.44
N ALA A 162 -0.81 -15.27 -7.27
CA ALA A 162 0.42 -14.48 -7.27
C ALA A 162 0.64 -13.63 -6.01
N LYS A 163 -0.26 -13.79 -5.03
CA LYS A 163 -0.34 -13.00 -3.81
C LYS A 163 0.60 -13.56 -2.73
N PRO A 164 1.38 -12.72 -2.04
CA PRO A 164 2.20 -13.17 -0.93
C PRO A 164 1.36 -13.57 0.29
N GLY A 165 1.97 -14.29 1.23
CA GLY A 165 1.34 -14.66 2.49
C GLY A 165 0.91 -13.43 3.32
N GLY A 166 -0.10 -13.60 4.18
CA GLY A 166 -0.75 -12.49 4.88
C GLY A 166 0.17 -11.55 5.68
N ARG A 167 1.26 -12.06 6.27
CA ARG A 167 2.27 -11.23 6.97
C ARG A 167 3.08 -10.38 6.00
N ALA A 168 3.57 -10.99 4.91
CA ALA A 168 4.41 -10.32 3.93
C ALA A 168 3.69 -9.14 3.25
N ILE A 169 2.36 -9.20 3.10
CA ILE A 169 1.54 -8.08 2.61
C ILE A 169 1.76 -6.81 3.43
N GLY A 170 1.76 -6.92 4.77
CA GLY A 170 1.96 -5.78 5.66
C GLY A 170 3.38 -5.23 5.57
N ASP A 171 4.38 -6.12 5.65
CA ASP A 171 5.79 -5.76 5.60
C ASP A 171 6.15 -5.03 4.28
N GLN A 172 5.64 -5.53 3.15
CA GLN A 172 5.85 -4.93 1.83
C GLN A 172 5.10 -3.59 1.68
N GLY A 173 3.88 -3.48 2.21
CA GLY A 173 3.14 -2.22 2.27
C GLY A 173 3.89 -1.14 3.05
N ILE A 174 4.49 -1.49 4.19
CA ILE A 174 5.34 -0.58 4.99
C ILE A 174 6.54 -0.10 4.16
N GLN A 175 7.21 -1.00 3.45
CA GLN A 175 8.36 -0.65 2.62
C GLN A 175 8.03 0.38 1.53
N VAL A 176 6.88 0.21 0.86
CA VAL A 176 6.40 1.16 -0.16
C VAL A 176 6.04 2.50 0.46
N VAL A 177 5.28 2.51 1.55
CA VAL A 177 4.91 3.73 2.28
C VAL A 177 6.15 4.50 2.74
N LYS A 178 7.20 3.82 3.22
CA LYS A 178 8.47 4.47 3.58
C LYS A 178 9.06 5.25 2.41
N SER A 179 9.00 4.71 1.20
CA SER A 179 9.54 5.36 -0.01
C SER A 179 8.76 6.63 -0.35
N LEU A 180 7.42 6.58 -0.27
CA LEU A 180 6.57 7.76 -0.41
C LEU A 180 6.85 8.83 0.67
N LEU A 181 6.99 8.41 1.94
CA LEU A 181 7.31 9.32 3.04
C LEU A 181 8.69 9.95 2.87
N ARG A 182 9.72 9.20 2.45
CA ARG A 182 11.04 9.75 2.14
C ARG A 182 10.94 10.84 1.07
N ALA A 183 10.25 10.56 -0.04
CA ALA A 183 10.03 11.54 -1.09
C ALA A 183 9.33 12.82 -0.57
N THR A 184 8.29 12.64 0.24
CA THR A 184 7.50 13.76 0.83
C THR A 184 8.33 14.61 1.80
N LEU A 185 9.10 13.97 2.68
CA LEU A 185 9.95 14.65 3.66
C LEU A 185 11.12 15.38 2.98
N ASN A 186 11.66 14.80 1.91
CA ASN A 186 12.69 15.43 1.07
C ASN A 186 12.14 16.66 0.34
N ALA A 187 10.96 16.55 -0.29
CA ALA A 187 10.27 17.65 -0.96
C ALA A 187 9.93 18.80 0.01
N SER A 188 9.59 18.46 1.25
CA SER A 188 9.34 19.41 2.33
C SER A 188 10.55 20.23 2.77
N GLY A 189 11.78 19.85 2.38
CA GLY A 189 13.00 20.46 2.92
C GLY A 189 13.14 20.28 4.45
N SER A 190 12.32 19.39 5.03
CA SER A 190 12.25 19.21 6.47
C SER A 190 13.53 18.59 6.99
N ASN A 191 13.89 18.90 8.23
CA ASN A 191 14.91 18.16 8.96
C ASN A 191 14.38 16.86 9.57
N ALA A 192 13.21 16.41 9.12
CA ALA A 192 12.57 15.20 9.60
C ALA A 192 13.45 13.97 9.34
N ARG A 193 13.45 13.05 10.29
CA ARG A 193 14.10 11.74 10.17
C ARG A 193 13.05 10.64 10.25
N LEU A 194 12.88 9.91 9.15
CA LEU A 194 12.10 8.67 9.10
C LEU A 194 12.97 7.50 9.58
N ARG A 195 12.42 6.64 10.42
CA ARG A 195 13.06 5.45 10.98
C ARG A 195 12.10 4.27 11.06
N ASP A 196 12.66 3.07 10.96
CA ASP A 196 11.94 1.83 11.17
C ASP A 196 11.70 1.59 12.66
N GLY A 197 10.45 1.34 12.99
CA GLY A 197 9.98 0.92 14.30
C GLY A 197 10.32 1.84 15.48
N GLY A 198 10.04 1.31 16.67
CA GLY A 198 10.35 1.91 17.96
C GLY A 198 9.77 1.09 19.11
N GLY A 199 10.18 1.39 20.34
CA GLY A 199 9.68 0.70 21.53
C GLY A 199 10.36 -0.65 21.82
N ALA A 200 10.12 -1.19 23.01
CA ALA A 200 10.81 -2.38 23.53
C ALA A 200 10.52 -3.66 22.72
N ARG A 201 9.37 -3.75 22.05
CA ARG A 201 8.92 -4.93 21.29
C ARG A 201 8.51 -4.63 19.84
N GLY A 202 8.83 -3.43 19.32
CA GLY A 202 8.49 -3.04 17.95
C GLY A 202 7.02 -2.68 17.82
N GLU A 203 6.53 -1.83 18.72
CA GLU A 203 5.11 -1.57 18.87
C GLU A 203 4.50 -0.60 17.86
N PHE A 204 5.35 0.11 17.13
CA PHE A 204 5.00 0.92 15.97
C PHE A 204 5.82 0.44 14.79
N ASP A 205 5.28 0.63 13.58
CA ASP A 205 5.95 0.26 12.35
C ASP A 205 7.00 1.30 11.94
N LEU A 206 6.71 2.59 12.11
CA LEU A 206 7.59 3.69 11.72
C LEU A 206 7.64 4.80 12.79
N THR A 207 8.72 5.57 12.76
CA THR A 207 8.85 6.83 13.52
C THR A 207 9.30 7.95 12.59
N ILE A 208 8.66 9.12 12.69
CA ILE A 208 9.18 10.37 12.10
C ILE A 208 9.50 11.33 13.24
N ALA A 209 10.72 11.87 13.25
CA ALA A 209 11.13 12.86 14.24
C ALA A 209 11.58 14.16 13.58
N THR A 210 11.07 15.29 14.08
CA THR A 210 11.47 16.66 13.71
C THR A 210 12.03 17.38 14.94
N ASP A 211 12.39 18.66 14.83
CA ASP A 211 12.78 19.46 16.01
C ASP A 211 11.60 19.76 16.95
N MET A 212 10.37 19.56 16.49
CA MET A 212 9.16 19.92 17.21
C MET A 212 8.41 18.71 17.77
N LEU A 213 8.43 17.59 17.06
CA LEU A 213 7.64 16.42 17.42
C LEU A 213 8.31 15.08 17.09
N ILE A 214 7.77 14.01 17.68
CA ILE A 214 8.03 12.62 17.32
C ILE A 214 6.69 11.97 17.04
N ALA A 215 6.48 11.57 15.80
CA ALA A 215 5.33 10.80 15.36
C ALA A 215 5.65 9.31 15.40
N PHE A 216 4.91 8.56 16.22
CA PHE A 216 4.85 7.11 16.21
C PHE A 216 3.74 6.68 15.26
N ILE A 217 4.08 5.86 14.28
CA ILE A 217 3.20 5.55 13.16
C ILE A 217 2.93 4.04 13.15
N GLU A 218 1.65 3.68 13.27
CA GLU A 218 1.17 2.34 12.92
C GLU A 218 0.70 2.35 11.47
N VAL A 219 1.21 1.42 10.67
CA VAL A 219 0.96 1.35 9.23
C VAL A 219 0.03 0.19 8.89
N LYS A 220 -0.97 0.47 8.07
CA LYS A 220 -1.97 -0.45 7.53
C LYS A 220 -2.08 -0.22 6.04
N ALA A 221 -1.06 -0.65 5.31
CA ALA A 221 -0.90 -0.41 3.88
C ALA A 221 -1.23 -1.68 3.07
N LYS A 222 -2.52 -2.01 2.95
CA LYS A 222 -2.98 -3.10 2.08
C LYS A 222 -3.50 -2.55 0.76
N PRO A 223 -3.07 -3.08 -0.38
CA PRO A 223 -3.50 -2.56 -1.67
C PRO A 223 -5.01 -2.77 -1.87
N MET A 224 -5.65 -1.84 -2.58
CA MET A 224 -6.99 -2.06 -3.11
C MET A 224 -6.93 -2.96 -4.33
N LEU A 225 -5.92 -2.75 -5.17
CA LEU A 225 -5.64 -3.54 -6.35
C LEU A 225 -4.15 -3.88 -6.46
N ALA A 226 -3.87 -5.05 -7.00
CA ALA A 226 -2.58 -5.37 -7.58
C ALA A 226 -2.80 -5.71 -9.05
N PHE A 227 -1.98 -5.14 -9.94
CA PHE A 227 -2.16 -5.31 -11.39
C PHE A 227 -1.61 -6.67 -11.82
N PRO A 228 -2.44 -7.63 -12.28
CA PRO A 228 -1.98 -8.97 -12.63
C PRO A 228 -0.87 -8.93 -13.68
N LEU A 229 0.18 -9.72 -13.49
CA LEU A 229 1.18 -9.94 -14.53
C LEU A 229 0.54 -10.77 -15.66
N LEU A 230 0.58 -10.24 -16.87
CA LEU A 230 0.12 -10.86 -18.10
C LEU A 230 1.35 -11.29 -18.91
N ALA A 231 1.45 -12.58 -19.18
CA ALA A 231 2.37 -13.16 -20.14
C ALA A 231 1.63 -13.42 -21.46
N GLU A 232 2.07 -12.75 -22.51
CA GLU A 232 1.69 -13.04 -23.89
C GLU A 232 2.67 -14.07 -24.45
N LEU A 233 2.19 -15.23 -24.85
CA LEU A 233 3.00 -16.38 -25.26
C LEU A 233 3.22 -16.39 -26.77
N ASN A 234 4.37 -16.95 -27.19
CA ASN A 234 4.71 -17.20 -28.60
C ASN A 234 3.97 -18.40 -29.21
N ARG A 235 3.08 -19.03 -28.42
CA ARG A 235 2.27 -20.18 -28.80
C ARG A 235 0.84 -19.99 -28.34
N PRO A 236 -0.15 -20.52 -29.07
CA PRO A 236 -1.51 -20.57 -28.59
C PRO A 236 -1.62 -21.53 -27.40
N ILE A 237 -2.44 -21.14 -26.43
CA ILE A 237 -2.95 -22.00 -25.38
C ILE A 237 -4.05 -22.86 -26.00
N THR A 238 -3.88 -24.18 -25.91
CA THR A 238 -4.78 -25.17 -26.50
C THR A 238 -6.15 -25.23 -25.80
N ALA A 239 -6.26 -24.72 -24.58
CA ALA A 239 -7.51 -24.60 -23.83
C ALA A 239 -8.39 -23.46 -24.41
N GLN A 240 -9.26 -23.79 -25.37
CA GLN A 240 -10.31 -22.88 -25.83
C GLN A 240 -11.41 -22.78 -24.76
N GLY A 241 -11.53 -21.63 -24.12
CA GLY A 241 -12.66 -21.31 -23.22
C GLY A 241 -12.62 -21.95 -21.84
N THR A 242 -11.65 -22.81 -21.53
CA THR A 242 -11.44 -23.37 -20.20
C THR A 242 -10.22 -22.76 -19.54
N HIS A 243 -10.39 -22.29 -18.30
CA HIS A 243 -9.28 -21.87 -17.46
C HIS A 243 -8.44 -23.08 -17.06
N VAL A 244 -7.12 -23.00 -17.22
CA VAL A 244 -6.17 -24.05 -16.81
C VAL A 244 -4.97 -23.42 -16.13
N TRP A 245 -4.47 -24.06 -15.08
CA TRP A 245 -3.21 -23.69 -14.44
C TRP A 245 -2.06 -24.39 -15.15
N GLU A 246 -1.14 -23.63 -15.73
CA GLU A 246 -0.04 -24.15 -16.53
C GLU A 246 1.30 -23.60 -16.02
N ALA A 247 2.33 -24.45 -16.06
CA ALA A 247 3.70 -23.98 -15.89
C ALA A 247 4.12 -23.26 -17.17
N ILE A 248 4.47 -21.98 -17.05
CA ILE A 248 4.93 -21.16 -18.17
C ILE A 248 6.42 -20.93 -17.98
N GLU A 249 7.20 -21.29 -18.99
CA GLU A 249 8.63 -20.98 -19.03
C GLU A 249 8.84 -19.56 -19.58
N ILE A 250 9.82 -18.82 -19.04
CA ILE A 250 10.08 -17.45 -19.50
C ILE A 250 10.47 -17.38 -21.00
N ALA A 251 11.00 -18.49 -21.53
CA ALA A 251 11.36 -18.65 -22.94
C ALA A 251 10.14 -18.70 -23.88
N ASP A 252 8.98 -19.16 -23.37
CA ASP A 252 7.72 -19.22 -24.13
C ASP A 252 7.02 -17.85 -24.17
N VAL A 253 7.41 -16.93 -23.29
CA VAL A 253 6.81 -15.59 -23.21
C VAL A 253 7.35 -14.74 -24.36
N GLU A 254 6.49 -14.13 -25.15
CA GLU A 254 6.86 -13.09 -26.11
C GLU A 254 7.00 -11.75 -25.40
N ARG A 255 5.97 -11.34 -24.64
CA ARG A 255 5.86 -10.03 -23.99
C ARG A 255 5.26 -10.14 -22.58
N LEU A 256 5.70 -9.27 -21.68
CA LEU A 256 5.15 -9.13 -20.34
C LEU A 256 4.46 -7.80 -20.16
N TYR A 257 3.39 -7.79 -19.38
CA TYR A 257 2.65 -6.58 -19.06
C TYR A 257 2.06 -6.62 -17.64
N LEU A 258 1.80 -5.45 -17.07
CA LEU A 258 0.81 -5.33 -16.01
C LEU A 258 -0.56 -5.02 -16.61
N PHE A 259 -1.58 -5.80 -16.23
CA PHE A 259 -2.93 -5.66 -16.76
C PHE A 259 -3.77 -4.66 -15.95
N LEU A 260 -4.33 -3.65 -16.62
CA LEU A 260 -5.17 -2.59 -16.08
C LEU A 260 -6.65 -2.93 -16.32
N GLY A 261 -7.20 -3.79 -15.47
CA GLY A 261 -8.50 -4.43 -15.70
C GLY A 261 -9.71 -3.50 -15.78
N ALA A 262 -9.70 -2.34 -15.11
CA ALA A 262 -10.83 -1.40 -15.15
C ALA A 262 -11.01 -0.75 -16.52
N ILE A 263 -9.89 -0.49 -17.21
CA ILE A 263 -9.86 0.15 -18.53
C ILE A 263 -9.52 -0.83 -19.65
N ASN A 264 -9.37 -2.12 -19.31
CA ASN A 264 -8.98 -3.20 -20.22
C ASN A 264 -7.73 -2.86 -21.06
N ASP A 265 -6.72 -2.26 -20.43
CA ASP A 265 -5.46 -1.87 -21.05
C ASP A 265 -4.27 -2.58 -20.36
N LYS A 266 -3.06 -2.35 -20.84
CA LYS A 266 -1.85 -2.97 -20.32
C LYS A 266 -0.64 -2.03 -20.42
N VAL A 267 0.27 -2.13 -19.45
CA VAL A 267 1.57 -1.44 -19.49
C VAL A 267 2.69 -2.45 -19.63
N ALA A 268 3.58 -2.24 -20.59
CA ALA A 268 4.62 -3.20 -20.95
C ALA A 268 5.74 -3.27 -19.90
N LEU A 269 6.26 -4.47 -19.70
CA LEU A 269 7.44 -4.76 -18.91
C LEU A 269 8.48 -5.46 -19.79
N THR A 270 9.74 -5.35 -19.39
CA THR A 270 10.82 -6.17 -19.95
C THR A 270 10.81 -7.55 -19.29
N LYS A 271 11.46 -8.52 -19.93
CA LYS A 271 11.66 -9.85 -19.34
C LYS A 271 12.75 -9.77 -18.27
N PRO A 272 12.60 -10.48 -17.14
CA PRO A 272 13.67 -10.58 -16.17
C PRO A 272 14.90 -11.25 -16.80
N THR A 273 16.09 -10.76 -16.48
CA THR A 273 17.37 -11.35 -16.86
C THR A 273 18.06 -11.93 -15.62
N PRO A 274 18.77 -13.08 -15.73
CA PRO A 274 19.56 -13.59 -14.62
C PRO A 274 20.56 -12.53 -14.13
N GLY A 275 20.56 -12.26 -12.82
CA GLY A 275 21.41 -11.24 -12.18
C GLY A 275 20.73 -9.89 -11.92
N GLU A 276 19.61 -9.58 -12.57
CA GLU A 276 18.83 -8.33 -12.35
C GLU A 276 17.51 -8.59 -11.58
N THR A 277 17.24 -9.85 -11.26
CA THR A 277 15.98 -10.29 -10.63
C THR A 277 15.78 -9.77 -9.21
N ALA A 278 16.83 -9.28 -8.54
CA ALA A 278 16.74 -8.78 -7.17
C ALA A 278 15.83 -7.55 -7.02
N ILE A 279 15.69 -6.76 -8.08
CA ILE A 279 14.86 -5.54 -8.11
C ILE A 279 13.88 -5.49 -9.28
N TRP A 280 13.89 -6.47 -10.20
CA TRP A 280 12.87 -6.57 -11.26
C TRP A 280 11.47 -6.84 -10.65
N PRO A 281 10.38 -6.19 -11.08
CA PRO A 281 10.26 -5.26 -12.21
C PRO A 281 10.36 -3.78 -11.82
N LEU A 282 10.86 -3.41 -10.64
CA LEU A 282 10.77 -2.01 -10.17
C LEU A 282 11.50 -1.01 -11.07
N ASN A 283 12.62 -1.39 -11.67
CA ASN A 283 13.28 -0.53 -12.67
C ASN A 283 12.36 -0.30 -13.89
N ASP A 284 11.70 -1.35 -14.39
CA ASP A 284 10.72 -1.23 -15.47
C ASP A 284 9.55 -0.36 -15.05
N LEU A 285 9.07 -0.49 -13.81
CA LEU A 285 8.00 0.35 -13.29
C LEU A 285 8.42 1.81 -13.22
N ALA A 286 9.70 2.10 -12.93
CA ALA A 286 10.21 3.47 -12.98
C ALA A 286 10.25 3.99 -14.43
N GLU A 287 10.65 3.18 -15.41
CA GLU A 287 10.59 3.56 -16.83
C GLU A 287 9.15 3.79 -17.30
N VAL A 288 8.22 2.89 -16.94
CA VAL A 288 6.79 3.05 -17.20
C VAL A 288 6.29 4.35 -16.58
N ALA A 289 6.66 4.63 -15.33
CA ALA A 289 6.24 5.82 -14.60
C ALA A 289 6.87 7.12 -15.11
N ARG A 290 7.95 7.08 -15.89
CA ARG A 290 8.52 8.28 -16.56
C ARG A 290 7.69 8.75 -17.74
N GLN A 291 6.79 7.91 -18.26
CA GLN A 291 5.89 8.26 -19.34
C GLN A 291 4.56 8.77 -18.76
N PRO A 292 4.22 10.07 -18.92
CA PRO A 292 3.00 10.64 -18.34
C PRO A 292 1.73 9.89 -18.75
N GLU A 293 1.64 9.40 -19.98
CA GLU A 293 0.47 8.64 -20.46
C GLU A 293 0.27 7.32 -19.71
N ASN A 294 1.35 6.66 -19.29
CA ASN A 294 1.25 5.41 -18.51
C ASN A 294 0.83 5.71 -17.07
N VAL A 295 1.35 6.79 -16.48
CA VAL A 295 0.91 7.25 -15.16
C VAL A 295 -0.57 7.60 -15.17
N GLU A 296 -1.04 8.30 -16.20
CA GLU A 296 -2.45 8.62 -16.41
C GLU A 296 -3.31 7.35 -16.49
N LYS A 297 -2.88 6.33 -17.25
CA LYS A 297 -3.57 5.03 -17.32
C LYS A 297 -3.66 4.34 -15.97
N VAL A 298 -2.55 4.26 -15.23
CA VAL A 298 -2.50 3.63 -13.90
C VAL A 298 -3.42 4.36 -12.91
N TYR A 299 -3.32 5.70 -12.86
CA TYR A 299 -4.16 6.53 -12.01
C TYR A 299 -5.64 6.41 -12.37
N ARG A 300 -6.02 6.52 -13.66
CA ARG A 300 -7.42 6.40 -14.09
C ARG A 300 -8.01 5.02 -13.83
N ASN A 301 -7.23 3.96 -14.07
CA ASN A 301 -7.65 2.61 -13.73
C ASN A 301 -7.95 2.49 -12.22
N TRP A 302 -7.05 3.01 -11.37
CA TRP A 302 -7.25 2.97 -9.92
C TRP A 302 -8.44 3.84 -9.48
N LYS A 303 -8.59 5.04 -10.05
CA LYS A 303 -9.70 5.95 -9.77
C LYS A 303 -11.06 5.31 -10.09
N ALA A 304 -11.21 4.69 -11.26
CA ALA A 304 -12.44 3.97 -11.62
C ALA A 304 -12.77 2.84 -10.63
N GLN A 305 -11.76 2.14 -10.13
CA GLN A 305 -11.92 1.11 -9.11
C GLN A 305 -12.35 1.70 -7.77
N CYS A 306 -11.73 2.80 -7.34
CA CYS A 306 -12.07 3.51 -6.11
C CYS A 306 -13.49 4.07 -6.15
N GLU A 307 -13.89 4.70 -7.26
CA GLU A 307 -15.23 5.24 -7.47
C GLU A 307 -16.32 4.17 -7.38
N ALA A 308 -16.07 3.02 -8.01
CA ALA A 308 -16.98 1.89 -7.92
C ALA A 308 -17.00 1.22 -6.54
N TYR A 309 -15.94 1.34 -5.73
CA TYR A 309 -15.84 0.68 -4.43
C TYR A 309 -16.86 1.20 -3.40
N PHE A 310 -17.21 2.49 -3.45
CA PHE A 310 -18.19 3.09 -2.55
C PHE A 310 -19.58 3.24 -3.18
N ALA A 311 -19.73 2.91 -4.47
CA ALA A 311 -20.99 3.04 -5.18
C ALA A 311 -21.94 1.86 -4.90
N PRO A 312 -23.22 2.10 -4.56
CA PRO A 312 -24.23 1.06 -4.56
C PRO A 312 -24.33 0.39 -5.94
N GLY A 313 -24.39 -0.94 -5.98
CA GLY A 313 -24.52 -1.67 -7.24
C GLY A 313 -23.26 -1.65 -8.13
N GLU A 314 -22.08 -1.58 -7.51
CA GLU A 314 -20.77 -1.63 -8.17
C GLU A 314 -20.73 -2.62 -9.36
N PRO A 315 -20.25 -2.19 -10.56
CA PRO A 315 -20.16 -3.08 -11.71
C PRO A 315 -19.25 -4.27 -11.44
N ASN A 316 -19.67 -5.46 -11.88
CA ASN A 316 -18.90 -6.71 -11.72
C ASN A 316 -17.47 -6.59 -12.29
N HIS A 317 -17.32 -5.94 -13.46
CA HIS A 317 -16.02 -5.77 -14.10
C HIS A 317 -15.05 -4.86 -13.33
N LEU A 318 -15.52 -4.13 -12.31
CA LEU A 318 -14.66 -3.37 -11.41
C LEU A 318 -14.48 -4.13 -10.11
N ARG A 319 -15.59 -4.59 -9.50
CA ARG A 319 -15.60 -5.30 -8.22
C ARG A 319 -14.59 -6.44 -8.12
N TRP A 320 -14.56 -7.32 -9.12
CA TRP A 320 -13.85 -8.61 -9.02
C TRP A 320 -12.33 -8.53 -9.26
N HIS A 321 -11.81 -7.35 -9.56
CA HIS A 321 -10.36 -7.09 -9.60
C HIS A 321 -9.78 -6.69 -8.24
N ARG A 322 -10.61 -6.26 -7.29
CA ARG A 322 -10.16 -5.69 -6.02
C ARG A 322 -9.93 -6.74 -4.95
N PHE A 323 -8.98 -6.48 -4.07
CA PHE A 323 -8.89 -7.21 -2.81
C PHE A 323 -10.11 -6.92 -1.93
N GLY A 324 -10.49 -7.90 -1.09
CA GLY A 324 -11.63 -7.74 -0.18
C GLY A 324 -13.02 -7.78 -0.83
N CYS A 325 -13.15 -8.00 -2.15
CA CYS A 325 -14.42 -7.99 -2.89
C CYS A 325 -15.46 -9.07 -2.49
N GLY A 326 -15.07 -10.01 -1.64
CA GLY A 326 -15.97 -10.95 -0.96
C GLY A 326 -16.39 -12.15 -1.80
N ASN A 327 -17.69 -12.43 -1.83
CA ASN A 327 -18.28 -13.64 -2.41
C ASN A 327 -19.42 -13.28 -3.36
N PHE A 328 -19.77 -14.19 -4.29
CA PHE A 328 -21.04 -14.15 -5.03
C PHE A 328 -21.74 -15.51 -4.98
N ALA A 329 -23.07 -15.52 -5.15
CA ALA A 329 -23.85 -16.75 -5.20
C ALA A 329 -24.05 -17.20 -6.65
N HIS A 330 -24.04 -18.52 -6.87
CA HIS A 330 -24.39 -19.16 -8.13
C HIS A 330 -25.32 -20.34 -7.84
N VAL A 331 -26.34 -20.53 -8.67
CA VAL A 331 -27.22 -21.70 -8.60
C VAL A 331 -26.84 -22.63 -9.74
N GLU A 332 -26.37 -23.81 -9.39
CA GLU A 332 -25.99 -24.84 -10.38
C GLU A 332 -27.25 -25.40 -11.07
N PRO A 333 -27.12 -26.02 -12.26
CA PRO A 333 -28.27 -26.59 -12.98
C PRO A 333 -29.10 -27.59 -12.15
N ALA A 334 -28.47 -28.28 -11.19
CA ALA A 334 -29.14 -29.20 -10.25
C ALA A 334 -29.90 -28.50 -9.11
N GLY A 335 -29.95 -27.16 -9.09
CA GLY A 335 -30.64 -26.35 -8.08
C GLY A 335 -29.81 -26.05 -6.82
N LEU A 336 -28.59 -26.55 -6.71
CA LEU A 336 -27.71 -26.28 -5.57
C LEU A 336 -27.19 -24.84 -5.62
N ARG A 337 -27.48 -24.06 -4.57
CA ARG A 337 -26.88 -22.74 -4.36
C ARG A 337 -25.48 -22.88 -3.76
N VAL A 338 -24.49 -22.32 -4.43
CA VAL A 338 -23.09 -22.30 -4.02
C VAL A 338 -22.61 -20.87 -3.86
N GLU A 339 -21.97 -20.54 -2.73
CA GLU A 339 -21.25 -19.27 -2.58
C GLU A 339 -19.81 -19.42 -3.06
N LYS A 340 -19.42 -18.65 -4.06
CA LYS A 340 -18.07 -18.61 -4.62
C LYS A 340 -17.30 -17.47 -4.00
N ARG A 341 -16.25 -17.80 -3.25
CA ARG A 341 -15.42 -16.82 -2.55
C ARG A 341 -14.31 -16.32 -3.48
N VAL A 342 -14.26 -15.01 -3.70
CA VAL A 342 -13.23 -14.38 -4.55
C VAL A 342 -12.05 -13.89 -3.73
N ALA A 343 -12.32 -13.20 -2.63
CA ALA A 343 -11.33 -12.63 -1.72
C ALA A 343 -11.84 -12.64 -0.27
N ASN A 344 -10.93 -12.40 0.68
CA ASN A 344 -11.28 -12.38 2.11
C ASN A 344 -11.45 -10.93 2.60
N THR A 345 -12.44 -10.66 3.46
CA THR A 345 -12.60 -9.35 4.13
C THR A 345 -11.41 -8.98 5.02
N LYS A 346 -10.52 -9.92 5.34
CA LYS A 346 -9.21 -9.62 5.96
C LYS A 346 -8.25 -8.84 5.04
N GLU A 347 -8.62 -8.72 3.77
CA GLU A 347 -7.83 -8.14 2.69
C GLU A 347 -8.45 -6.83 2.18
N LEU A 348 -9.39 -6.24 2.94
CA LEU A 348 -9.90 -4.91 2.64
C LEU A 348 -8.74 -3.89 2.59
N PRO A 349 -8.83 -2.89 1.70
CA PRO A 349 -7.75 -1.93 1.45
C PRO A 349 -7.50 -1.01 2.63
N GLY A 350 -6.24 -0.63 2.83
CA GLY A 350 -5.84 0.41 3.76
C GLY A 350 -6.51 0.33 5.15
N LEU A 351 -7.16 1.42 5.53
CA LEU A 351 -7.87 1.59 6.81
C LEU A 351 -9.29 1.03 6.81
N ASP A 352 -9.77 0.47 5.70
CA ASP A 352 -11.15 0.02 5.57
C ASP A 352 -11.42 -1.29 6.33
N ARG A 353 -10.37 -1.93 6.85
CA ARG A 353 -10.48 -3.10 7.73
C ARG A 353 -10.61 -2.68 9.20
N THR A 354 -11.76 -2.98 9.79
CA THR A 354 -12.08 -2.63 11.19
C THR A 354 -11.11 -3.22 12.24
N ASP A 355 -10.58 -4.43 12.01
CA ASP A 355 -9.56 -5.05 12.87
C ASP A 355 -8.27 -4.24 12.92
N ASP A 356 -7.91 -3.57 11.83
CA ASP A 356 -6.69 -2.80 11.71
C ASP A 356 -6.79 -1.47 12.48
N ILE A 357 -7.98 -0.84 12.48
CA ILE A 357 -8.30 0.32 13.32
C ILE A 357 -8.27 -0.05 14.82
N LYS A 358 -8.88 -1.18 15.20
CA LYS A 358 -8.91 -1.65 16.60
C LYS A 358 -7.50 -1.92 17.13
N LYS A 359 -6.66 -2.58 16.33
CA LYS A 359 -5.26 -2.85 16.68
C LYS A 359 -4.45 -1.57 16.79
N GLY A 360 -4.60 -0.67 15.81
CA GLY A 360 -3.97 0.66 15.86
C GLY A 360 -4.36 1.44 17.10
N ALA A 361 -5.66 1.48 17.45
CA ALA A 361 -6.12 2.15 18.67
C ALA A 361 -5.51 1.51 19.93
N ALA A 362 -5.48 0.18 20.03
CA ALA A 362 -4.90 -0.51 21.17
C ALA A 362 -3.38 -0.25 21.31
N GLN A 363 -2.63 -0.27 20.21
CA GLN A 363 -1.21 0.07 20.19
C GLN A 363 -0.99 1.52 20.60
N VAL A 364 -1.80 2.43 20.09
CA VAL A 364 -1.73 3.85 20.42
C VAL A 364 -2.06 4.12 21.89
N LEU A 365 -3.07 3.44 22.45
CA LEU A 365 -3.39 3.51 23.88
C LEU A 365 -2.24 2.99 24.76
N LYS A 366 -1.50 1.97 24.33
CA LYS A 366 -0.33 1.47 25.06
C LYS A 366 0.76 2.55 25.21
N TYR A 367 0.88 3.45 24.23
CA TYR A 367 1.89 4.51 24.21
C TYR A 367 1.38 5.89 24.61
N SER A 368 0.07 6.08 24.72
CA SER A 368 -0.49 7.34 25.19
C SER A 368 0.01 7.70 26.59
N ARG A 369 0.42 6.72 27.42
CA ARG A 369 1.13 7.01 28.69
C ARG A 369 2.37 7.91 28.50
N LEU A 370 3.15 7.68 27.45
CA LEU A 370 4.30 8.53 27.15
C LEU A 370 3.85 9.93 26.73
N LYS A 371 2.74 10.03 25.99
CA LYS A 371 2.16 11.32 25.60
C LYS A 371 1.72 12.11 26.84
N PHE A 372 1.00 11.47 27.76
CA PHE A 372 0.50 12.10 28.99
C PHE A 372 1.64 12.62 29.87
N ASP A 373 2.71 11.84 30.01
CA ASP A 373 3.86 12.21 30.83
C ASP A 373 4.83 13.19 30.12
N CYS A 374 4.59 13.50 28.84
CA CYS A 374 5.43 14.43 28.08
C CYS A 374 4.94 15.87 28.29
N THR A 375 5.63 16.63 29.16
CA THR A 375 5.30 18.04 29.44
C THR A 375 5.37 18.93 28.20
N ARG A 376 6.36 18.72 27.33
CA ARG A 376 6.49 19.45 26.05
C ARG A 376 5.37 19.12 25.06
N ARG A 377 4.62 18.04 25.30
CA ARG A 377 3.63 17.49 24.36
C ARG A 377 4.22 17.36 22.97
N ALA A 378 5.39 16.72 22.85
CA ALA A 378 6.08 16.51 21.58
C ALA A 378 5.73 15.15 20.93
N LEU A 379 5.11 14.24 21.67
CA LEU A 379 4.85 12.88 21.21
C LEU A 379 3.49 12.79 20.52
N ARG A 380 3.47 12.15 19.35
CA ARG A 380 2.28 12.01 18.49
C ARG A 380 2.07 10.56 18.07
N ALA A 381 0.82 10.19 17.92
CA ALA A 381 0.36 8.89 17.46
C ALA A 381 -0.37 9.05 16.14
N VAL A 382 0.04 8.27 15.14
CA VAL A 382 -0.47 8.33 13.77
C VAL A 382 -0.92 6.93 13.35
N LEU A 383 -2.11 6.85 12.79
CA LEU A 383 -2.55 5.67 12.03
C LEU A 383 -2.44 6.00 10.55
N LEU A 384 -1.64 5.24 9.81
CA LEU A 384 -1.39 5.48 8.39
C LEU A 384 -1.82 4.28 7.56
N GLY A 385 -2.66 4.50 6.55
CA GLY A 385 -2.93 3.55 5.48
C GLY A 385 -2.67 4.17 4.11
N ASN A 386 -2.55 3.33 3.09
CA ASN A 386 -2.49 3.74 1.68
C ASN A 386 -3.85 4.19 1.14
N THR A 387 -4.93 3.77 1.79
CA THR A 387 -6.30 4.15 1.49
C THR A 387 -7.05 4.42 2.79
N HIS A 388 -7.93 5.42 2.81
CA HIS A 388 -8.82 5.70 3.93
C HIS A 388 -9.89 4.60 4.06
N ALA A 389 -10.66 4.61 5.15
CA ALA A 389 -11.81 3.72 5.30
C ALA A 389 -12.95 4.18 4.40
N LEU A 390 -12.90 3.87 3.10
CA LEU A 390 -13.81 4.42 2.10
C LEU A 390 -15.26 3.97 2.30
N SER A 391 -15.51 2.70 2.63
CA SER A 391 -16.87 2.18 2.83
C SER A 391 -17.26 2.10 4.30
N HIS A 392 -16.28 2.08 5.21
CA HIS A 392 -16.50 1.90 6.65
C HIS A 392 -16.21 3.17 7.47
N HIS A 393 -16.10 4.35 6.83
CA HIS A 393 -15.78 5.60 7.52
C HIS A 393 -16.79 5.91 8.63
N ASP A 394 -18.07 6.00 8.26
CA ASP A 394 -19.12 6.51 9.15
C ASP A 394 -19.34 5.56 10.32
N ASP A 395 -19.24 4.25 10.08
CA ASP A 395 -19.46 3.21 11.08
C ASP A 395 -18.30 3.09 12.08
N TYR A 396 -17.05 3.26 11.62
CA TYR A 396 -15.87 2.87 12.43
C TYR A 396 -14.84 3.97 12.63
N VAL A 397 -14.65 4.89 11.68
CA VAL A 397 -13.64 5.94 11.79
C VAL A 397 -14.22 7.23 12.37
N ALA A 398 -15.36 7.70 11.85
CA ALA A 398 -15.99 8.94 12.29
C ALA A 398 -16.24 8.99 13.81
N PRO A 399 -16.65 7.89 14.49
CA PRO A 399 -16.86 7.91 15.94
C PRO A 399 -15.57 8.03 16.77
N ILE A 400 -14.42 7.63 16.22
CA ILE A 400 -13.16 7.51 16.99
C ILE A 400 -12.09 8.52 16.58
N ILE A 401 -12.20 9.13 15.39
CA ILE A 401 -11.16 10.01 14.85
C ILE A 401 -10.92 11.21 15.76
N ASN A 402 -11.98 11.70 16.41
CA ASN A 402 -11.94 12.80 17.37
C ASN A 402 -12.09 12.29 18.82
N LEU A 403 -11.74 11.03 19.09
CA LEU A 403 -11.79 10.50 20.45
C LEU A 403 -10.54 10.96 21.22
N LYS A 404 -10.78 11.62 22.35
CA LYS A 404 -9.74 11.92 23.35
C LYS A 404 -9.80 10.95 24.51
N VAL A 405 -8.64 10.69 25.08
CA VAL A 405 -8.44 9.85 26.25
C VAL A 405 -7.80 10.63 27.38
N LEU A 406 -8.15 10.25 28.60
CA LEU A 406 -7.64 10.84 29.83
C LEU A 406 -6.80 9.80 30.56
N ALA A 407 -5.64 10.21 31.05
CA ALA A 407 -4.91 9.40 32.01
C ALA A 407 -5.71 9.29 33.32
N ASN A 408 -5.61 8.13 33.98
CA ASN A 408 -6.32 7.91 35.24
C ASN A 408 -5.85 8.91 36.30
N GLY A 409 -6.78 9.64 36.92
CA GLY A 409 -6.48 10.68 37.90
C GLY A 409 -5.83 11.94 37.34
N ALA A 410 -5.72 12.09 36.01
CA ALA A 410 -5.18 13.29 35.39
C ALA A 410 -6.25 14.38 35.24
N ASP A 411 -5.77 15.62 35.17
CA ASP A 411 -6.59 16.78 34.84
C ASP A 411 -7.32 16.58 33.50
N PRO A 412 -8.66 16.74 33.44
CA PRO A 412 -9.43 16.73 32.19
C PRO A 412 -8.86 17.63 31.09
N ALA A 413 -8.19 18.73 31.45
CA ALA A 413 -7.53 19.61 30.49
C ALA A 413 -6.34 18.94 29.76
N ARG A 414 -5.82 17.82 30.28
CA ARG A 414 -4.75 17.02 29.68
C ARG A 414 -5.26 15.83 28.85
N ALA A 415 -6.49 15.90 28.35
CA ALA A 415 -6.99 14.94 27.39
C ALA A 415 -6.13 14.94 26.11
N GLU A 416 -5.72 13.75 25.68
CA GLU A 416 -4.93 13.55 24.46
C GLU A 416 -5.76 12.81 23.42
N TRP A 417 -5.59 13.13 22.15
CA TRP A 417 -6.20 12.35 21.08
C TRP A 417 -5.67 10.92 21.10
N ILE A 418 -6.54 9.96 20.77
CA ILE A 418 -6.05 8.63 20.41
C ILE A 418 -5.16 8.80 19.19
N PHE A 419 -5.72 9.21 18.06
CA PHE A 419 -4.94 9.52 16.87
C PHE A 419 -4.74 11.04 16.75
N ASP A 420 -3.49 11.50 16.79
CA ASP A 420 -3.19 12.90 16.47
C ASP A 420 -3.29 13.15 14.95
N ALA A 421 -3.10 12.10 14.15
CA ALA A 421 -3.48 12.08 12.75
C ALA A 421 -3.93 10.68 12.29
N MET A 422 -4.86 10.66 11.35
CA MET A 422 -5.19 9.48 10.55
C MET A 422 -4.94 9.81 9.08
N VAL A 423 -3.99 9.12 8.47
CA VAL A 423 -3.53 9.38 7.11
C VAL A 423 -3.97 8.21 6.23
N GLY A 424 -4.80 8.47 5.22
CA GLY A 424 -5.29 7.46 4.29
C GLY A 424 -4.97 7.78 2.82
N LEU A 425 -4.14 8.80 2.56
CA LEU A 425 -3.83 9.40 1.25
C LEU A 425 -5.07 10.00 0.55
N THR A 426 -6.04 9.15 0.21
CA THR A 426 -7.38 9.51 -0.29
C THR A 426 -8.15 10.46 0.63
N LYS A 427 -7.93 10.37 1.94
CA LYS A 427 -8.41 11.33 2.93
C LYS A 427 -7.45 11.33 4.12
N ASN A 428 -7.10 12.51 4.59
CA ASN A 428 -6.26 12.70 5.78
C ASN A 428 -7.02 13.54 6.80
N THR A 429 -6.90 13.18 8.08
CA THR A 429 -7.44 13.95 9.20
C THR A 429 -6.32 14.25 10.18
N PHE A 430 -6.16 15.53 10.52
CA PHE A 430 -5.13 16.01 11.43
C PHE A 430 -5.77 16.69 12.63
N ASN A 431 -5.67 16.06 13.80
CA ASN A 431 -6.06 16.67 15.06
C ASN A 431 -4.93 17.53 15.65
N ASP A 432 -3.70 17.28 15.24
CA ASP A 432 -2.54 18.14 15.48
C ASP A 432 -2.04 18.78 14.17
N PRO A 433 -2.08 20.12 14.04
CA PRO A 433 -1.64 20.81 12.82
C PRO A 433 -0.17 20.58 12.44
N GLY A 434 0.71 20.31 13.41
CA GLY A 434 2.13 20.05 13.15
C GLY A 434 2.36 18.77 12.35
N LEU A 435 1.40 17.84 12.36
CA LEU A 435 1.45 16.65 11.52
C LEU A 435 1.05 16.92 10.06
N ALA A 436 0.24 17.95 9.80
CA ALA A 436 -0.10 18.33 8.42
C ALA A 436 1.17 18.72 7.64
N GLU A 437 2.11 19.41 8.30
CA GLU A 437 3.42 19.76 7.74
C GLU A 437 4.31 18.55 7.42
N VAL A 438 4.19 17.49 8.22
CA VAL A 438 4.96 16.24 8.05
C VAL A 438 4.41 15.42 6.88
N PHE A 439 3.10 15.41 6.72
CA PHE A 439 2.37 14.65 5.70
C PHE A 439 1.85 15.57 4.58
N ALA A 440 2.58 16.63 4.29
CA ALA A 440 2.31 17.62 3.23
C ALA A 440 2.61 17.04 1.83
N PHE A 441 1.82 16.05 1.42
CA PHE A 441 2.01 15.32 0.18
C PHE A 441 1.92 16.20 -1.07
N GLU A 442 1.19 17.32 -1.02
CA GLU A 442 1.08 18.32 -2.08
C GLU A 442 2.44 18.88 -2.53
N ARG A 443 3.42 18.91 -1.63
CA ARG A 443 4.78 19.35 -1.94
C ARG A 443 5.49 18.47 -2.95
N LEU A 444 5.03 17.22 -3.12
CA LEU A 444 5.49 16.35 -4.20
C LEU A 444 5.15 16.92 -5.57
N LEU A 445 4.15 17.78 -5.73
CA LEU A 445 3.85 18.45 -6.99
C LEU A 445 4.62 19.78 -7.12
N ASP A 446 4.88 20.45 -6.00
CA ASP A 446 5.53 21.77 -6.01
C ASP A 446 7.06 21.69 -6.16
N ALA A 447 7.67 20.56 -5.79
CA ALA A 447 9.12 20.39 -5.76
C ALA A 447 9.75 20.23 -7.16
N GLY A 448 9.60 21.19 -8.08
CA GLY A 448 10.29 21.12 -9.36
C GLY A 448 9.84 22.06 -10.49
N THR A 449 9.71 23.37 -10.25
CA THR A 449 10.22 24.26 -11.31
C THR A 449 11.74 24.14 -11.25
N PRO A 450 12.45 23.65 -12.29
CA PRO A 450 13.87 23.87 -12.34
C PRO A 450 14.05 25.40 -12.28
N LEU A 451 14.84 25.91 -11.34
CA LEU A 451 15.38 27.26 -11.49
C LEU A 451 16.19 27.22 -12.78
N THR A 452 15.60 27.78 -13.85
CA THR A 452 16.22 27.93 -15.18
C THR A 452 17.54 28.66 -15.08
#